data_AF-A0AA36EBJ6-F1
#
_entry.id   AF-A0AA36EBJ6-F1
#
_cell.length_a   1.000
_cell.length_b   1.000
_cell.length_c   1.000
_cell.angle_alpha   90.00
_cell.angle_beta   90.00
_cell.angle_gamma   90.00
#
_symmetry.space_group_name_H-M   'P 1'
#
loop_
_entity.id
_entity.type
_entity.pdbx_description
1 polymer ?
#
loop_
_entity_poly.entity_id
_entity_poly.type
_entity_poly.pdbx_seq_one_letter_code
_entity_poly.pdbx_strand_id
1 'polypeptide(L)'
;MDFENPVANQSFVTHTIEDIDANVSLESTFESEKVNDDIVNLAYDEDEAKDLSIMGKVFSTPKDAYTFYNQYAFLHGFGIGVHWSFKNKTTNEPYQKSYVCNKQCFKSLKGNSLCGVAKKRRRNLRTGCKAMLRISKGKDSEWFVDVFNDTHNHNLSTTPTKVMKHRSHGKIHRSMACKSLMVELGQSGLRPYQIKKVVNTMKTPYDTNVTSKQCDDVLSEQQKQYKGKEFYGLIKHFQDKALIDSNQYFVMDLFDEGSPKNVF
;
A
#
# COMPACT_ATOMS: atom_id res chain seq x y z
N MET A 1 -45.51 -35.50 13.21
CA MET A 1 -44.60 -35.24 12.07
C MET A 1 -44.21 -33.80 12.25
N ASP A 2 -43.15 -33.57 13.02
CA ASP A 2 -42.80 -32.24 13.52
C ASP A 2 -41.29 -32.12 13.37
N PHE A 3 -40.86 -31.37 12.35
CA PHE A 3 -39.46 -31.05 12.10
C PHE A 3 -39.18 -29.65 12.65
N GLU A 4 -38.59 -29.59 13.84
CA GLU A 4 -37.87 -28.42 14.32
C GLU A 4 -36.48 -28.38 13.67
N ASN A 5 -36.13 -27.21 13.12
CA ASN A 5 -34.84 -26.91 12.49
C ASN A 5 -34.06 -25.96 13.41
N PRO A 6 -32.83 -26.28 13.87
CA PRO A 6 -32.02 -25.31 14.60
C PRO A 6 -31.07 -24.54 13.67
N VAL A 7 -31.16 -23.21 13.75
CA VAL A 7 -30.28 -22.22 13.12
C VAL A 7 -28.86 -22.30 13.71
N ALA A 8 -27.87 -22.61 12.88
CA ALA A 8 -26.47 -22.57 13.26
C ALA A 8 -25.89 -21.16 13.08
N ASN A 9 -25.61 -20.50 14.20
CA ASN A 9 -24.83 -19.26 14.29
C ASN A 9 -23.35 -19.53 13.95
N GLN A 10 -22.86 -19.01 12.82
CA GLN A 10 -21.41 -18.97 12.54
C GLN A 10 -20.83 -17.60 12.84
N SER A 11 -19.97 -17.56 13.84
CA SER A 11 -19.20 -16.40 14.29
C SER A 11 -18.07 -16.05 13.30
N PHE A 12 -17.97 -14.76 12.98
CA PHE A 12 -16.92 -14.18 12.13
C PHE A 12 -15.89 -13.45 12.99
N VAL A 13 -14.61 -13.76 12.78
CA VAL A 13 -13.50 -13.12 13.49
C VAL A 13 -13.00 -11.93 12.69
N THR A 14 -13.04 -10.75 13.30
CA THR A 14 -12.44 -9.51 12.80
C THR A 14 -11.09 -9.32 13.48
N HIS A 15 -10.03 -9.03 12.72
CA HIS A 15 -8.74 -8.62 13.29
C HIS A 15 -8.47 -7.16 12.90
N THR A 16 -8.52 -6.27 13.89
CA THR A 16 -8.04 -4.89 13.79
C THR A 16 -6.54 -4.87 13.99
N ILE A 17 -5.79 -4.41 12.99
CA ILE A 17 -4.35 -4.14 13.12
C ILE A 17 -4.21 -2.68 13.54
N GLU A 18 -3.73 -2.47 14.76
CA GLU A 18 -3.29 -1.17 15.26
C GLU A 18 -1.90 -0.86 14.71
N ASP A 19 -1.70 0.35 14.18
CA ASP A 19 -0.36 0.90 14.01
C ASP A 19 -0.32 2.39 14.38
N ILE A 20 0.61 2.65 15.28
CA ILE A 20 0.97 3.89 15.96
C ILE A 20 1.92 4.68 15.06
N ASP A 21 1.72 6.01 14.94
CA ASP A 21 2.61 7.03 15.55
C ASP A 21 2.48 8.44 14.94
N ALA A 22 2.67 9.43 15.83
CA ALA A 22 2.71 10.90 15.73
C ALA A 22 3.79 11.43 14.76
N ASN A 23 3.58 12.42 13.87
CA ASN A 23 3.71 13.87 14.10
C ASN A 23 3.04 14.66 12.93
N VAL A 24 2.13 15.61 13.18
CA VAL A 24 2.31 17.06 13.47
C VAL A 24 2.43 17.89 12.18
N SER A 25 1.34 18.60 11.89
CA SER A 25 1.19 19.68 10.91
C SER A 25 1.13 21.01 11.67
N LEU A 26 1.61 22.08 11.05
CA LEU A 26 1.44 23.46 11.49
C LEU A 26 0.60 24.20 10.43
N GLU A 27 -0.48 24.82 10.87
CA GLU A 27 -1.39 25.69 10.10
C GLU A 27 -1.03 27.15 10.33
N SER A 28 -1.35 27.99 9.35
CA SER A 28 -1.70 29.39 9.60
C SER A 28 -2.94 29.75 8.78
N THR A 29 -3.89 30.34 9.49
CA THR A 29 -5.16 30.97 9.13
C THR A 29 -4.96 32.33 8.44
N PHE A 30 -5.83 32.74 7.52
CA PHE A 30 -6.65 33.97 7.64
C PHE A 30 -7.66 34.12 6.46
N GLU A 31 -8.61 35.03 6.66
CA GLU A 31 -10.00 35.15 6.16
C GLU A 31 -10.22 35.70 4.72
N SER A 32 -11.49 35.56 4.31
CA SER A 32 -12.16 35.93 3.05
C SER A 32 -12.24 37.43 2.73
N GLU A 33 -12.37 37.75 1.43
CA GLU A 33 -13.24 38.82 0.92
C GLU A 33 -13.97 38.38 -0.37
N LYS A 34 -15.21 38.88 -0.55
CA LYS A 34 -16.18 38.55 -1.59
C LYS A 34 -16.09 39.50 -2.80
N VAL A 35 -16.32 39.01 -4.01
CA VAL A 35 -16.91 39.77 -5.13
C VAL A 35 -17.85 38.82 -5.91
N ASN A 36 -19.11 39.24 -6.08
CA ASN A 36 -20.10 38.65 -6.99
C ASN A 36 -19.87 39.17 -8.42
N ASP A 37 -20.07 38.34 -9.44
CA ASP A 37 -21.10 38.59 -10.46
C ASP A 37 -21.27 37.37 -11.39
N ASP A 38 -22.51 37.22 -11.85
CA ASP A 38 -23.13 36.03 -12.43
C ASP A 38 -22.69 35.70 -13.86
N ILE A 39 -22.31 34.44 -14.14
CA ILE A 39 -22.41 33.84 -15.48
C ILE A 39 -22.89 32.38 -15.35
N VAL A 40 -24.19 32.24 -15.62
CA VAL A 40 -24.97 31.07 -16.08
C VAL A 40 -24.43 29.65 -15.81
N ASN A 41 -25.20 29.02 -14.93
CA ASN A 41 -25.29 27.60 -14.64
C ASN A 41 -25.59 26.76 -15.91
N LEU A 42 -24.69 25.84 -16.27
CA LEU A 42 -24.99 24.67 -17.09
C LEU A 42 -24.41 23.45 -16.37
N ALA A 43 -25.14 23.01 -15.34
CA ALA A 43 -24.97 21.68 -14.79
C ALA A 43 -25.33 20.65 -15.87
N TYR A 44 -24.33 19.89 -16.31
CA TYR A 44 -24.54 18.60 -16.95
C TYR A 44 -23.87 17.55 -16.07
N ASP A 45 -24.68 16.62 -15.58
CA ASP A 45 -24.31 15.54 -14.66
C ASP A 45 -23.27 14.58 -15.27
N GLU A 46 -21.99 14.74 -14.90
CA GLU A 46 -20.91 13.80 -15.22
C GLU A 46 -20.77 12.66 -14.19
N ASP A 47 -21.42 12.78 -13.03
CA ASP A 47 -21.14 11.92 -11.87
C ASP A 47 -21.81 10.53 -11.96
N GLU A 48 -23.00 10.42 -12.56
CA GLU A 48 -23.70 9.12 -12.71
C GLU A 48 -23.03 8.19 -13.74
N ALA A 49 -22.49 8.75 -14.83
CA ALA A 49 -21.85 7.96 -15.88
C ALA A 49 -20.49 7.38 -15.45
N LYS A 50 -19.78 8.04 -14.52
CA LYS A 50 -18.49 7.57 -13.98
C LYS A 50 -18.66 6.41 -12.99
N ASP A 51 -19.71 6.42 -12.18
CA ASP A 51 -20.00 5.36 -11.20
C ASP A 51 -20.28 4.01 -11.90
N LEU A 52 -21.11 4.05 -12.95
CA LEU A 52 -21.42 2.89 -13.79
C LEU A 52 -20.18 2.28 -14.47
N SER A 53 -19.17 3.09 -14.80
CA SER A 53 -17.94 2.61 -15.44
C SER A 53 -16.95 1.95 -14.46
N ILE A 54 -17.04 2.24 -13.16
CA ILE A 54 -16.12 1.70 -12.14
C ILE A 54 -16.64 0.35 -11.62
N MET A 55 -17.95 0.23 -11.50
CA MET A 55 -18.61 -1.02 -11.14
C MET A 55 -18.32 -2.12 -12.17
N GLY A 56 -18.06 -3.35 -11.69
CA GLY A 56 -17.76 -4.49 -12.55
C GLY A 56 -16.35 -4.50 -13.17
N LYS A 57 -15.54 -3.45 -12.96
CA LYS A 57 -14.17 -3.41 -13.49
C LYS A 57 -13.32 -4.55 -12.94
N VAL A 58 -12.60 -5.24 -13.83
CA VAL A 58 -11.80 -6.43 -13.50
C VAL A 58 -10.31 -6.10 -13.36
N PHE A 59 -9.64 -6.85 -12.49
CA PHE A 59 -8.22 -6.76 -12.16
C PHE A 59 -7.62 -8.17 -11.97
N SER A 60 -6.38 -8.36 -12.39
CA SER A 60 -5.66 -9.61 -12.17
C SER A 60 -5.27 -9.81 -10.70
N THR A 61 -4.90 -8.73 -10.00
CA THR A 61 -4.52 -8.80 -8.59
C THR A 61 -5.21 -7.75 -7.72
N PRO A 62 -5.34 -7.99 -6.40
CA PRO A 62 -5.79 -6.96 -5.45
C PRO A 62 -4.88 -5.73 -5.45
N LYS A 63 -3.62 -5.88 -5.84
CA LYS A 63 -2.64 -4.79 -5.87
C LYS A 63 -2.93 -3.83 -7.03
N ASP A 64 -3.39 -4.34 -8.16
CA ASP A 64 -3.78 -3.53 -9.32
C ASP A 64 -5.04 -2.72 -9.00
N ALA A 65 -6.04 -3.36 -8.38
CA ALA A 65 -7.24 -2.68 -7.90
C ALA A 65 -6.92 -1.54 -6.90
N TYR A 66 -5.98 -1.79 -5.96
CA TYR A 66 -5.51 -0.74 -5.05
C TYR A 66 -4.86 0.42 -5.81
N THR A 67 -4.04 0.12 -6.81
CA THR A 67 -3.31 1.14 -7.59
C THR A 67 -4.28 1.98 -8.40
N PHE A 68 -5.25 1.35 -9.05
CA PHE A 68 -6.35 2.01 -9.76
C PHE A 68 -7.12 2.96 -8.84
N TYR A 69 -7.62 2.46 -7.69
CA TYR A 69 -8.40 3.30 -6.78
C TYR A 69 -7.55 4.41 -6.13
N ASN A 70 -6.25 4.17 -5.94
CA ASN A 70 -5.35 5.21 -5.46
C ASN A 70 -5.15 6.31 -6.51
N GLN A 71 -5.05 5.98 -7.79
CA GLN A 71 -4.99 6.97 -8.86
C GLN A 71 -6.29 7.75 -8.97
N TYR A 72 -7.44 7.07 -8.90
CA TYR A 72 -8.74 7.71 -8.84
C TYR A 72 -8.82 8.69 -7.65
N ALA A 73 -8.49 8.24 -6.45
CA ALA A 73 -8.50 9.07 -5.26
C ALA A 73 -7.53 10.26 -5.35
N PHE A 74 -6.40 10.10 -6.05
CA PHE A 74 -5.47 11.19 -6.30
C PHE A 74 -6.13 12.29 -7.14
N LEU A 75 -6.79 11.92 -8.25
CA LEU A 75 -7.49 12.87 -9.11
C LEU A 75 -8.69 13.52 -8.40
N HIS A 76 -9.39 12.76 -7.55
CA HIS A 76 -10.54 13.20 -6.78
C HIS A 76 -10.18 13.83 -5.42
N GLY A 77 -8.89 14.03 -5.13
CA GLY A 77 -8.47 14.85 -4.00
C GLY A 77 -8.50 14.20 -2.61
N PHE A 78 -8.61 12.87 -2.51
CA PHE A 78 -8.60 12.15 -1.23
C PHE A 78 -7.49 11.08 -1.16
N GLY A 79 -7.28 10.52 0.03
CA GLY A 79 -6.37 9.41 0.24
C GLY A 79 -7.13 8.14 0.59
N ILE A 80 -6.56 6.98 0.27
CA ILE A 80 -7.20 5.68 0.54
C ILE A 80 -6.45 4.84 1.57
N GLY A 81 -7.19 3.99 2.27
CA GLY A 81 -6.67 2.97 3.18
C GLY A 81 -7.28 1.60 2.89
N VAL A 82 -6.64 0.54 3.37
CA VAL A 82 -7.25 -0.79 3.41
C VAL A 82 -8.08 -0.88 4.68
N HIS A 83 -9.36 -1.23 4.57
CA HIS A 83 -10.24 -1.36 5.72
C HIS A 83 -10.24 -2.78 6.28
N TRP A 84 -10.67 -3.75 5.47
CA TRP A 84 -10.65 -5.16 5.79
C TRP A 84 -10.28 -6.00 4.57
N SER A 85 -9.83 -7.22 4.81
CA SER A 85 -9.63 -8.24 3.79
C SER A 85 -10.17 -9.55 4.35
N PHE A 86 -11.09 -10.18 3.62
CA PHE A 86 -11.56 -11.50 3.96
C PHE A 86 -10.75 -12.56 3.24
N LYS A 87 -10.44 -13.62 3.97
CA LYS A 87 -9.72 -14.79 3.49
C LYS A 87 -10.53 -16.04 3.79
N ASN A 88 -10.44 -17.03 2.91
CA ASN A 88 -11.02 -18.34 3.14
C ASN A 88 -10.30 -18.99 4.33
N LYS A 89 -11.05 -19.59 5.26
CA LYS A 89 -10.48 -20.23 6.47
C LYS A 89 -9.63 -21.45 6.12
N THR A 90 -9.98 -22.18 5.06
CA THR A 90 -9.33 -23.45 4.70
C THR A 90 -8.09 -23.21 3.82
N THR A 91 -8.22 -22.38 2.78
CA THR A 91 -7.12 -22.15 1.82
C THR A 91 -6.26 -20.94 2.18
N ASN A 92 -6.68 -20.12 3.15
CA ASN A 92 -6.06 -18.83 3.51
C ASN A 92 -5.94 -17.84 2.33
N GLU A 93 -6.63 -18.11 1.22
CA GLU A 93 -6.66 -17.23 0.06
C GLU A 93 -7.59 -16.04 0.30
N PRO A 94 -7.16 -14.81 -0.03
CA PRO A 94 -8.05 -13.67 0.00
C PRO A 94 -9.12 -13.83 -1.08
N TYR A 95 -10.39 -13.62 -0.71
CA TYR A 95 -11.51 -13.61 -1.65
C TYR A 95 -12.22 -12.26 -1.72
N GLN A 96 -11.99 -11.37 -0.77
CA GLN A 96 -12.60 -10.05 -0.76
C GLN A 96 -11.74 -9.01 -0.06
N LYS A 97 -11.79 -7.76 -0.53
CA LYS A 97 -11.04 -6.66 0.08
C LYS A 97 -11.76 -5.34 -0.08
N SER A 98 -11.70 -4.49 0.94
CA SER A 98 -12.30 -3.16 0.95
C SER A 98 -11.25 -2.07 1.11
N TYR A 99 -11.34 -1.05 0.26
CA TYR A 99 -10.55 0.17 0.28
C TYR A 99 -11.47 1.34 0.61
N VAL A 100 -11.04 2.21 1.52
CA VAL A 100 -11.87 3.29 2.08
C VAL A 100 -11.14 4.61 2.05
N CYS A 101 -11.88 5.71 2.09
CA CYS A 101 -11.30 7.04 2.31
C CYS A 101 -10.52 7.09 3.63
N ASN A 102 -9.42 7.84 3.68
CA ASN A 102 -8.59 8.02 4.88
C ASN A 102 -9.31 8.72 6.05
N LYS A 103 -10.47 9.34 5.78
CA LYS A 103 -11.37 9.94 6.76
C LYS A 103 -12.43 8.95 7.28
N GLN A 104 -12.37 7.68 6.87
CA GLN A 104 -13.18 6.58 7.39
C GLN A 104 -12.99 6.40 8.91
N CYS A 105 -14.06 5.97 9.58
CA CYS A 105 -14.20 5.72 11.03
C CYS A 105 -14.20 6.97 11.93
N PHE A 106 -14.92 6.89 13.04
CA PHE A 106 -14.76 7.80 14.16
C PHE A 106 -13.62 7.30 15.06
N LYS A 107 -12.79 8.19 15.62
CA LYS A 107 -11.87 7.77 16.70
C LYS A 107 -12.71 7.39 17.92
N SER A 108 -12.49 6.20 18.47
CA SER A 108 -12.99 5.87 19.80
C SER A 108 -12.40 6.85 20.82
N LEU A 109 -13.25 7.55 21.57
CA LEU A 109 -12.82 8.45 22.66
C LEU A 109 -12.18 7.67 23.83
N LYS A 110 -12.25 6.33 23.84
CA LYS A 110 -12.10 5.49 25.04
C LYS A 110 -10.66 5.21 25.50
N GLY A 111 -9.66 5.96 25.03
CA GLY A 111 -8.26 5.54 25.15
C GLY A 111 -7.24 6.54 25.71
N ASN A 112 -7.60 7.63 26.38
CA ASN A 112 -6.60 8.60 26.88
C ASN A 112 -6.96 9.32 28.19
N SER A 113 -7.17 8.57 29.28
CA SER A 113 -7.25 9.14 30.65
C SER A 113 -6.61 8.23 31.71
N LEU A 114 -5.39 7.72 31.51
CA LEU A 114 -4.68 7.06 32.63
C LEU A 114 -3.17 7.29 32.74
N CYS A 115 -2.59 8.23 31.99
CA CYS A 115 -1.21 8.61 32.23
C CYS A 115 -1.08 10.12 31.98
N GLY A 116 -0.74 10.88 33.03
CA GLY A 116 -0.66 12.34 33.09
C GLY A 116 0.39 12.99 32.18
N VAL A 117 0.76 12.37 31.07
CA VAL A 117 1.62 12.96 30.04
C VAL A 117 0.72 13.54 28.95
N ALA A 118 0.69 14.88 28.86
CA ALA A 118 -0.01 15.60 27.81
C ALA A 118 0.61 15.34 26.42
N LYS A 119 0.39 14.14 25.85
CA LYS A 119 0.67 13.87 24.44
C LYS A 119 -0.18 14.84 23.61
N LYS A 120 0.45 15.71 22.81
CA LYS A 120 -0.24 16.61 21.85
C LYS A 120 -1.31 15.80 21.12
N ARG A 121 -2.58 16.04 21.44
CA ARG A 121 -3.71 15.34 20.82
C ARG A 121 -3.72 15.73 19.34
N ARG A 122 -3.30 14.82 18.45
CA ARG A 122 -3.49 14.98 17.00
C ARG A 122 -4.96 15.30 16.75
N ARG A 123 -5.25 16.47 16.15
CA ARG A 123 -6.61 16.88 15.79
C ARG A 123 -7.31 15.73 15.06
N ASN A 124 -8.52 15.42 15.51
CA ASN A 124 -9.30 14.35 14.93
C ASN A 124 -9.89 14.84 13.60
N LEU A 125 -9.32 14.36 12.50
CA LEU A 125 -9.80 14.70 11.18
C LEU A 125 -10.68 13.60 10.58
N ARG A 126 -10.99 12.51 11.30
CA ARG A 126 -11.81 11.44 10.74
C ARG A 126 -13.30 11.76 10.97
N THR A 127 -14.06 11.76 9.89
CA THR A 127 -15.47 12.19 9.84
C THR A 127 -16.44 11.02 9.71
N GLY A 128 -15.93 9.78 9.71
CA GLY A 128 -16.76 8.62 9.40
C GLY A 128 -17.23 8.63 7.94
N CYS A 129 -16.38 9.14 7.03
CA CYS A 129 -16.64 9.09 5.59
C CYS A 129 -16.99 7.65 5.16
N LYS A 130 -17.91 7.50 4.21
CA LYS A 130 -18.39 6.20 3.72
C LYS A 130 -17.89 5.86 2.31
N ALA A 131 -17.11 6.74 1.70
CA ALA A 131 -16.55 6.50 0.38
C ALA A 131 -15.65 5.26 0.41
N MET A 132 -15.93 4.31 -0.47
CA MET A 132 -15.27 3.01 -0.51
C MET A 132 -15.30 2.36 -1.90
N LEU A 133 -14.30 1.53 -2.15
CA LEU A 133 -14.23 0.58 -3.25
C LEU A 133 -14.04 -0.82 -2.66
N ARG A 134 -14.91 -1.75 -3.02
CA ARG A 134 -14.80 -3.16 -2.63
C ARG A 134 -14.56 -4.03 -3.85
N ILE A 135 -13.66 -4.99 -3.69
CA ILE A 135 -13.36 -5.99 -4.71
C ILE A 135 -13.62 -7.38 -4.16
N SER A 136 -14.13 -8.23 -5.03
CA SER A 136 -14.43 -9.64 -4.77
C SER A 136 -13.74 -10.52 -5.81
N LYS A 137 -13.30 -11.71 -5.40
CA LYS A 137 -12.72 -12.73 -6.29
C LYS A 137 -13.85 -13.47 -6.99
N GLY A 138 -13.86 -13.43 -8.32
CA GLY A 138 -14.80 -14.15 -9.18
C GLY A 138 -14.45 -15.63 -9.31
N LYS A 139 -15.28 -16.35 -10.08
CA LYS A 139 -15.11 -17.79 -10.34
C LYS A 139 -13.83 -18.07 -11.14
N ASP A 140 -13.47 -17.16 -12.04
CA ASP A 140 -12.31 -17.28 -12.92
C ASP A 140 -11.00 -16.80 -12.25
N SER A 141 -10.98 -16.72 -10.91
CA SER A 141 -9.87 -16.18 -10.10
C SER A 141 -9.52 -14.71 -10.35
N GLU A 142 -10.30 -14.00 -11.17
CA GLU A 142 -10.17 -12.56 -11.39
C GLU A 142 -10.80 -11.75 -10.26
N TRP A 143 -10.36 -10.52 -10.06
CA TRP A 143 -10.90 -9.61 -9.06
C TRP A 143 -11.76 -8.56 -9.73
N PHE A 144 -13.00 -8.38 -9.29
CA PHE A 144 -13.90 -7.36 -9.85
C PHE A 144 -14.42 -6.41 -8.78
N VAL A 145 -14.77 -5.19 -9.18
CA VAL A 145 -15.43 -4.21 -8.32
C VAL A 145 -16.88 -4.60 -8.12
N ASP A 146 -17.24 -4.93 -6.88
CA ASP A 146 -18.61 -5.33 -6.53
C ASP A 146 -19.38 -4.25 -5.78
N VAL A 147 -18.68 -3.29 -5.17
CA VAL A 147 -19.27 -2.08 -4.59
C VAL A 147 -18.35 -0.89 -4.81
N PHE A 148 -18.95 0.21 -5.25
CA PHE A 148 -18.33 1.51 -5.31
C PHE A 148 -19.27 2.53 -4.66
N ASN A 149 -18.70 3.44 -3.88
CA ASN A 149 -19.40 4.56 -3.28
C ASN A 149 -18.41 5.73 -3.26
N ASP A 150 -18.69 6.81 -4.00
CA ASP A 150 -17.87 8.02 -4.00
C ASP A 150 -18.47 9.16 -3.17
N THR A 151 -19.47 8.88 -2.33
CA THR A 151 -20.06 9.91 -1.47
C THR A 151 -19.12 10.24 -0.31
N HIS A 152 -18.59 11.47 -0.30
CA HIS A 152 -17.78 12.01 0.79
C HIS A 152 -18.58 12.94 1.69
N ASN A 153 -18.31 12.90 3.00
CA ASN A 153 -18.93 13.79 3.99
C ASN A 153 -17.98 14.89 4.49
N HIS A 154 -16.93 15.18 3.71
CA HIS A 154 -15.91 16.17 4.03
C HIS A 154 -15.37 16.78 2.75
N ASN A 155 -14.76 17.97 2.87
CA ASN A 155 -14.11 18.61 1.74
C ASN A 155 -12.93 17.79 1.22
N LEU A 156 -12.84 17.68 -0.10
CA LEU A 156 -11.75 17.05 -0.83
C LEU A 156 -10.61 18.06 -1.02
N SER A 157 -9.39 17.55 -1.23
CA SER A 157 -8.23 18.43 -1.47
C SER A 157 -8.18 18.87 -2.92
N THR A 158 -8.31 20.18 -3.15
CA THR A 158 -8.40 20.75 -4.51
C THR A 158 -7.05 20.90 -5.22
N THR A 159 -5.95 20.91 -4.48
CA THR A 159 -4.61 21.15 -5.06
C THR A 159 -3.77 19.89 -5.04
N PRO A 160 -3.06 19.53 -6.13
CA PRO A 160 -2.19 18.35 -6.17
C PRO A 160 -1.19 18.30 -5.02
N THR A 161 -0.67 19.44 -4.59
CA THR A 161 0.25 19.55 -3.45
C THR A 161 -0.38 19.13 -2.13
N LYS A 162 -1.67 19.40 -1.91
CA LYS A 162 -2.40 18.92 -0.72
C LYS A 162 -2.71 17.43 -0.84
N VAL A 163 -3.06 16.96 -2.04
CA VAL A 163 -3.34 15.54 -2.30
C VAL A 163 -2.11 14.67 -2.02
N MET A 164 -0.93 15.08 -2.46
CA MET A 164 0.34 14.35 -2.22
C MET A 164 0.66 14.14 -0.73
N LYS A 165 0.10 14.98 0.17
CA LYS A 165 0.27 14.84 1.62
C LYS A 165 -0.56 13.69 2.21
N HIS A 166 -1.54 13.15 1.48
CA HIS A 166 -2.26 11.97 1.94
C HIS A 166 -1.32 10.76 2.02
N ARG A 167 -1.45 9.96 3.08
CA ARG A 167 -0.57 8.80 3.35
C ARG A 167 -0.50 7.82 2.19
N SER A 168 -1.55 7.68 1.38
CA SER A 168 -1.58 6.75 0.26
C SER A 168 -0.73 7.20 -0.93
N HIS A 169 -0.55 8.52 -1.10
CA HIS A 169 0.12 9.14 -2.26
C HIS A 169 1.59 9.47 -1.97
N GLY A 170 1.89 10.01 -0.79
CA GLY A 170 3.24 10.41 -0.37
C GLY A 170 4.14 9.24 0.03
N LYS A 171 4.31 8.26 -0.85
CA LYS A 171 5.11 7.05 -0.58
C LYS A 171 6.09 6.84 -1.72
N ILE A 172 7.04 7.77 -1.90
CA ILE A 172 8.00 7.71 -3.01
C ILE A 172 8.78 6.39 -3.06
N HIS A 173 9.19 5.85 -1.91
CA HIS A 173 9.85 4.54 -1.80
C HIS A 173 9.00 3.36 -2.30
N ARG A 174 7.69 3.55 -2.52
CA ARG A 174 6.81 2.53 -3.12
C ARG A 174 6.71 2.66 -4.64
N SER A 175 7.08 3.79 -5.23
CA SER A 175 7.11 3.96 -6.68
C SER A 175 8.15 3.04 -7.31
N MET A 176 7.88 2.53 -8.52
CA MET A 176 8.82 1.62 -9.20
C MET A 176 10.15 2.30 -9.51
N ALA A 177 10.13 3.56 -9.96
CA ALA A 177 11.34 4.32 -10.22
C ALA A 177 12.22 4.46 -8.97
N CYS A 178 11.64 4.82 -7.83
CA CYS A 178 12.39 4.98 -6.59
C CYS A 178 12.91 3.64 -6.05
N LYS A 179 12.11 2.56 -6.16
CA LYS A 179 12.59 1.21 -5.82
C LYS A 179 13.75 0.79 -6.72
N SER A 180 13.63 0.98 -8.03
CA SER A 180 14.68 0.65 -9.00
C SER A 180 15.97 1.40 -8.67
N LEU A 181 15.88 2.70 -8.38
CA LEU A 181 17.02 3.51 -7.96
C LEU A 181 17.64 3.00 -6.65
N MET A 182 16.82 2.67 -5.64
CA MET A 182 17.33 2.12 -4.38
C MET A 182 18.09 0.80 -4.60
N VAL A 183 17.54 -0.06 -5.46
CA VAL A 183 18.13 -1.34 -5.85
C VAL A 183 19.48 -1.14 -6.54
N GLU A 184 19.55 -0.27 -7.54
CA GLU A 184 20.78 0.01 -8.30
C GLU A 184 21.87 0.59 -7.40
N LEU A 185 21.52 1.53 -6.52
CA LEU A 185 22.44 2.08 -5.53
C LEU A 185 22.92 1.00 -4.54
N GLY A 186 22.04 0.08 -4.13
CA GLY A 186 22.40 -1.07 -3.29
C GLY A 186 23.33 -2.06 -3.99
N GLN A 187 23.09 -2.36 -5.27
CA GLN A 187 23.97 -3.18 -6.10
C GLN A 187 25.36 -2.53 -6.29
N SER A 188 25.42 -1.20 -6.27
CA SER A 188 26.67 -0.44 -6.26
C SER A 188 27.39 -0.45 -4.89
N GLY A 189 26.90 -1.22 -3.92
CA GLY A 189 27.51 -1.39 -2.60
C GLY A 189 27.16 -0.29 -1.59
N LEU A 190 26.24 0.62 -1.90
CA LEU A 190 25.85 1.67 -0.96
C LEU A 190 24.99 1.09 0.16
N ARG A 191 25.29 1.50 1.39
CA ARG A 191 24.50 1.13 2.55
C ARG A 191 23.15 1.88 2.54
N PRO A 192 22.10 1.28 3.11
CA PRO A 192 20.75 1.87 3.23
C PRO A 192 20.71 3.33 3.72
N TYR A 193 21.56 3.70 4.68
CA TYR A 193 21.70 5.09 5.13
C TYR A 193 22.25 6.05 4.05
N GLN A 194 23.20 5.59 3.23
CA GLN A 194 23.74 6.35 2.10
C GLN A 194 22.70 6.47 0.99
N ILE A 195 22.01 5.38 0.66
CA ILE A 195 20.91 5.35 -0.32
C ILE A 195 19.83 6.36 0.07
N LYS A 196 19.40 6.34 1.34
CA LYS A 196 18.44 7.33 1.88
C LYS A 196 18.88 8.76 1.59
N LYS A 197 20.16 9.08 1.79
CA LYS A 197 20.69 10.43 1.58
C LYS A 197 20.59 10.82 0.11
N VAL A 198 21.04 9.96 -0.80
CA VAL A 198 20.98 10.20 -2.26
C VAL A 198 19.54 10.37 -2.74
N VAL A 199 18.65 9.43 -2.40
CA VAL A 199 17.24 9.45 -2.83
C VAL A 199 16.52 10.70 -2.34
N ASN A 200 16.78 11.14 -1.10
CA ASN A 200 16.17 12.36 -0.57
C ASN A 200 16.76 13.65 -1.14
N THR A 201 17.94 13.62 -1.74
CA THR A 201 18.51 14.77 -2.47
C THR A 201 17.90 14.86 -3.88
N MET A 202 17.57 13.73 -4.49
CA MET A 202 17.03 13.67 -5.87
C MET A 202 15.51 13.83 -5.94
N LYS A 203 14.79 13.76 -4.82
CA LYS A 203 13.33 13.85 -4.80
C LYS A 203 12.83 15.26 -5.14
N THR A 204 11.56 15.36 -5.52
CA THR A 204 10.91 16.67 -5.66
C THR A 204 10.59 17.28 -4.29
N PRO A 205 10.50 18.61 -4.16
CA PRO A 205 10.16 19.26 -2.88
C PRO A 205 8.83 18.80 -2.26
N TYR A 206 7.92 18.28 -3.08
CA TYR A 206 6.58 17.83 -2.66
C TYR A 206 6.57 16.41 -2.11
N ASP A 207 7.62 15.64 -2.37
CA ASP A 207 7.72 14.25 -1.96
C ASP A 207 8.10 14.12 -0.48
N THR A 208 7.53 13.12 0.17
CA THR A 208 7.93 12.76 1.55
C THR A 208 9.31 12.12 1.57
N ASN A 209 10.07 12.35 2.65
CA ASN A 209 11.39 11.75 2.79
C ASN A 209 11.29 10.23 2.94
N VAL A 210 12.23 9.54 2.31
CA VAL A 210 12.52 8.13 2.56
C VAL A 210 13.30 7.97 3.87
N THR A 211 13.02 6.88 4.60
CA THR A 211 13.79 6.46 5.77
C THR A 211 14.78 5.34 5.42
N SER A 212 15.87 5.20 6.19
CA SER A 212 16.84 4.10 5.95
C SER A 212 16.15 2.74 6.01
N LYS A 213 15.20 2.58 6.94
CA LYS A 213 14.40 1.36 7.08
C LYS A 213 13.59 1.04 5.83
N GLN A 214 13.06 2.05 5.13
CA GLN A 214 12.37 1.82 3.85
C GLN A 214 13.32 1.36 2.75
N CYS A 215 14.56 1.88 2.73
CA CYS A 215 15.59 1.36 1.82
C CYS A 215 15.93 -0.10 2.17
N ASP A 216 16.11 -0.42 3.45
CA ASP A 216 16.37 -1.79 3.93
C ASP A 216 15.30 -2.77 3.48
N ASP A 217 14.02 -2.39 3.66
CA ASP A 217 12.88 -3.24 3.33
C ASP A 217 12.82 -3.50 1.82
N VAL A 218 13.14 -2.50 0.97
CA VAL A 218 13.19 -2.65 -0.49
C VAL A 218 14.31 -3.61 -0.91
N LEU A 219 15.51 -3.42 -0.38
CA LEU A 219 16.67 -4.27 -0.70
C LEU A 219 16.45 -5.70 -0.20
N SER A 220 15.89 -5.85 1.00
CA SER A 220 15.57 -7.15 1.60
C SER A 220 14.53 -7.90 0.76
N GLU A 221 13.51 -7.20 0.25
CA GLU A 221 12.51 -7.81 -0.63
C GLU A 221 13.12 -8.26 -1.96
N GLN A 222 14.06 -7.49 -2.51
CA GLN A 222 14.79 -7.88 -3.71
C GLN A 222 15.67 -9.11 -3.47
N GLN A 223 16.39 -9.16 -2.35
CA GLN A 223 17.24 -10.31 -2.00
C GLN A 223 16.45 -11.62 -1.92
N LYS A 224 15.20 -11.59 -1.44
CA LYS A 224 14.33 -12.78 -1.43
C LYS A 224 14.09 -13.38 -2.82
N GLN A 225 14.12 -12.57 -3.88
CA GLN A 225 13.96 -13.05 -5.26
C GLN A 225 15.17 -13.89 -5.72
N TYR A 226 16.33 -13.66 -5.11
CA TYR A 226 17.57 -14.39 -5.38
C TYR A 226 17.79 -15.55 -4.41
N LYS A 227 16.84 -15.81 -3.50
CA LYS A 227 16.96 -16.90 -2.54
C LYS A 227 17.10 -18.24 -3.26
N GLY A 228 18.21 -18.93 -3.03
CA GLY A 228 18.56 -20.18 -3.71
C GLY A 228 19.15 -20.02 -5.12
N LYS A 229 19.21 -18.79 -5.66
CA LYS A 229 19.89 -18.46 -6.93
C LYS A 229 21.25 -17.80 -6.74
N GLU A 230 21.53 -17.34 -5.54
CA GLU A 230 22.72 -16.59 -5.15
C GLU A 230 24.05 -17.35 -5.38
N PHE A 231 24.01 -18.68 -5.43
CA PHE A 231 25.20 -19.51 -5.72
C PHE A 231 25.42 -19.81 -7.21
N TYR A 232 24.46 -19.57 -8.11
CA TYR A 232 24.61 -19.96 -9.52
C TYR A 232 25.81 -19.32 -10.20
N GLY A 233 26.07 -18.03 -9.91
CA GLY A 233 27.24 -17.34 -10.47
C GLY A 233 28.56 -17.92 -9.98
N LEU A 234 28.63 -18.28 -8.69
CA LEU A 234 29.81 -18.88 -8.08
C LEU A 234 30.05 -20.30 -8.60
N ILE A 235 29.00 -21.11 -8.68
CA ILE A 235 29.04 -22.47 -9.22
C ILE A 235 29.50 -22.44 -10.68
N LYS A 236 28.90 -21.56 -11.49
CA LYS A 236 29.29 -21.39 -12.90
C LYS A 236 30.77 -21.00 -13.02
N HIS A 237 31.24 -20.05 -12.20
CA HIS A 237 32.64 -19.64 -12.21
C HIS A 237 33.59 -20.80 -11.87
N PHE A 238 33.26 -21.64 -10.87
CA PHE A 238 34.07 -22.81 -10.56
C PHE A 238 34.01 -23.88 -11.64
N GLN A 239 32.86 -24.10 -12.27
CA GLN A 239 32.74 -24.97 -13.45
C GLN A 239 33.60 -24.48 -14.61
N ASP A 240 33.53 -23.18 -14.94
CA ASP A 240 34.31 -22.56 -16.01
C ASP A 240 35.83 -22.71 -15.72
N LYS A 241 36.25 -22.56 -14.46
CA LYS A 241 37.65 -22.79 -14.06
C LYS A 241 38.08 -24.24 -14.14
N ALA A 242 37.23 -25.19 -13.74
CA ALA A 242 37.53 -26.62 -13.82
C ALA A 242 37.68 -27.12 -15.27
N LEU A 243 37.07 -26.43 -16.24
CA LEU A 243 37.27 -26.69 -17.67
C LEU A 243 38.64 -26.22 -18.20
N ILE A 244 39.26 -25.23 -17.54
CA ILE A 244 40.54 -24.65 -17.94
C ILE A 244 41.71 -25.35 -17.25
N ASP A 245 41.55 -25.66 -15.96
CA ASP A 245 42.57 -26.35 -15.16
C ASP A 245 42.01 -27.66 -14.61
N SER A 246 42.55 -28.78 -15.11
CA SER A 246 42.17 -30.13 -14.69
C SER A 246 42.51 -30.43 -13.22
N ASN A 247 43.36 -29.62 -12.58
CA ASN A 247 43.69 -29.76 -11.16
C ASN A 247 42.74 -28.95 -10.25
N GLN A 248 41.87 -28.12 -10.82
CA GLN A 248 40.89 -27.34 -10.09
C GLN A 248 39.62 -28.16 -9.92
N TYR A 249 39.34 -28.62 -8.70
CA TYR A 249 38.09 -29.27 -8.33
C TYR A 249 37.37 -28.48 -7.24
N PHE A 250 36.04 -28.65 -7.17
CA PHE A 250 35.22 -28.10 -6.10
C PHE A 250 34.14 -29.12 -5.73
N VAL A 251 33.70 -29.10 -4.48
CA VAL A 251 32.65 -29.97 -3.94
C VAL A 251 31.47 -29.09 -3.51
N MET A 252 30.25 -29.50 -3.84
CA MET A 252 29.05 -28.77 -3.48
C MET A 252 28.14 -29.63 -2.60
N ASP A 253 27.89 -29.16 -1.39
CA ASP A 253 26.86 -29.72 -0.53
C ASP A 253 25.50 -29.14 -0.95
N LEU A 254 24.50 -30.01 -1.08
CA LEU A 254 23.12 -29.62 -1.37
C LEU A 254 22.22 -29.90 -0.15
N PHE A 255 21.18 -29.10 0.02
CA PHE A 255 20.06 -29.42 0.91
C PHE A 255 19.15 -30.49 0.28
N ASP A 256 18.23 -31.07 1.08
CA ASP A 256 17.28 -32.09 0.63
C ASP A 256 16.37 -31.58 -0.51
N GLU A 257 16.07 -30.28 -0.54
CA GLU A 257 15.36 -29.63 -1.63
C GLU A 257 16.21 -29.35 -2.90
N GLY A 258 17.47 -29.76 -2.92
CA GLY A 258 18.40 -29.59 -4.05
C GLY A 258 19.04 -28.19 -4.16
N SER A 259 18.85 -27.33 -3.14
CA SER A 259 19.47 -26.00 -3.12
C SER A 259 20.93 -26.06 -2.61
N PRO A 260 21.86 -25.23 -3.12
CA PRO A 260 23.26 -25.25 -2.67
C PRO A 260 23.40 -24.78 -1.22
N LYS A 261 24.12 -25.56 -0.41
CA LYS A 261 24.38 -25.30 1.00
C LYS A 261 25.78 -24.74 1.23
N ASN A 262 26.80 -25.49 0.81
CA ASN A 262 28.21 -25.10 0.89
C ASN A 262 28.91 -25.43 -0.44
N VAL A 263 29.94 -24.66 -0.77
CA VAL A 263 30.84 -24.93 -1.89
C VAL A 263 32.27 -24.91 -1.33
N PHE A 264 33.01 -26.02 -1.49
CA PHE A 264 34.37 -26.25 -0.99
C PHE A 264 35.36 -26.37 -2.14
#